data_AF-A0A0Q6L678-F1
#
_entry.id   AF-A0A0Q6L678-F1
#
_cell.length_a   1.000
_cell.length_b   1.000
_cell.length_c   1.000
_cell.angle_alpha   90.00
_cell.angle_beta   90.00
_cell.angle_gamma   90.00
#
_symmetry.space_group_name_H-M   'P 1'
#
loop_
_entity.id
_entity.type
_entity.pdbx_description
1 polymer ?
#
loop_
_entity_poly.entity_id
_entity_poly.type
_entity_poly.pdbx_seq_one_letter_code
_entity_poly.pdbx_strand_id
1 'polypeptide(L)'
;MTVNVDPVILRQFSTVLRGTGEAIAELDALDPFRKSENALQGTDFGAACAAAAAAAAGAVAALAGRAECVADIARGVAQNYEIADDELARRLAAMDQPK
;
A
#
# COMPACT_ATOMS: atom_id res chain seq x y z
N MET A 1 9.90 -25.41 4.98
CA MET A 1 10.76 -24.36 4.41
C MET A 1 10.56 -23.13 5.28
N THR A 2 11.54 -22.78 6.13
CA THR A 2 11.48 -21.60 6.98
C THR A 2 12.16 -20.45 6.24
N VAL A 3 11.38 -19.44 5.87
CA VAL A 3 11.90 -18.21 5.26
C VAL A 3 12.23 -17.26 6.40
N ASN A 4 13.51 -16.97 6.59
CA ASN A 4 13.95 -15.92 7.51
C ASN A 4 13.79 -14.58 6.79
N VAL A 5 12.80 -13.80 7.19
CA VAL A 5 12.55 -12.49 6.60
C VAL A 5 13.08 -11.43 7.55
N ASP A 6 13.95 -10.55 7.03
CA ASP A 6 14.48 -9.44 7.80
C ASP A 6 13.36 -8.41 8.11
N PRO A 7 13.02 -8.20 9.40
CA PRO A 7 11.95 -7.29 9.80
C PRO A 7 12.27 -5.82 9.49
N VAL A 8 13.54 -5.43 9.38
CA VAL A 8 13.96 -4.07 8.98
C VAL A 8 13.64 -3.84 7.50
N ILE A 9 13.92 -4.83 6.65
CA ILE A 9 13.61 -4.76 5.21
C ILE A 9 12.09 -4.73 5.00
N LEU A 10 11.31 -5.50 5.75
CA LEU A 10 9.84 -5.46 5.69
C LEU A 10 9.27 -4.10 6.07
N ARG A 11 9.86 -3.41 7.06
CA ARG A 11 9.46 -2.04 7.45
C ARG A 11 9.81 -1.00 6.39
N GLN A 12 10.97 -1.13 5.76
CA GLN A 12 11.34 -0.25 4.64
C GLN A 12 10.41 -0.48 3.46
N PHE A 13 10.12 -1.74 3.13
CA PHE A 13 9.18 -2.12 2.08
C PHE A 13 7.77 -1.57 2.32
N SER A 14 7.24 -1.68 3.54
CA SER A 14 5.93 -1.12 3.88
C SER A 14 5.91 0.42 3.78
N THR A 15 7.00 1.09 4.17
CA THR A 15 7.14 2.55 4.05
C THR A 15 7.12 2.99 2.58
N VAL A 16 7.86 2.29 1.71
CA VAL A 16 7.88 2.57 0.26
C VAL A 16 6.52 2.34 -0.37
N LEU A 17 5.84 1.25 -0.02
CA LEU A 17 4.49 0.95 -0.53
C LEU A 17 3.47 2.00 -0.10
N ARG A 18 3.54 2.48 1.16
CA ARG A 18 2.66 3.54 1.63
C ARG A 18 2.90 4.85 0.90
N GLY A 19 4.16 5.26 0.74
CA GLY A 19 4.49 6.45 -0.06
C GLY A 19 4.08 6.33 -1.53
N THR A 20 4.13 5.12 -2.09
CA THR A 20 3.63 4.85 -3.44
C THR A 20 2.10 4.96 -3.51
N GLY A 21 1.39 4.45 -2.50
CA GLY A 21 -0.07 4.59 -2.38
C GLY A 21 -0.50 6.05 -2.25
N GLU A 22 0.20 6.83 -1.42
CA GLU A 22 0.00 8.28 -1.25
C GLU A 22 0.23 9.02 -2.59
N ALA A 23 1.35 8.76 -3.28
CA ALA A 23 1.63 9.37 -4.58
C ALA A 23 0.60 9.00 -5.67
N ILE A 24 0.04 7.79 -5.60
CA ILE A 24 -1.03 7.35 -6.51
C ILE A 24 -2.34 8.05 -6.16
N ALA A 25 -2.64 8.26 -4.88
CA ALA A 25 -3.82 8.99 -4.44
C ALA A 25 -3.77 10.49 -4.78
N GLU A 26 -2.57 11.08 -4.83
CA GLU A 26 -2.35 12.48 -5.20
C GLU A 26 -2.44 12.75 -6.73
N LEU A 27 -2.40 11.71 -7.57
CA LEU A 27 -2.58 11.88 -9.01
C LEU A 27 -4.02 12.35 -9.32
N ASP A 28 -4.17 13.58 -9.82
CA ASP A 28 -5.44 14.06 -10.38
C ASP A 28 -5.72 13.40 -11.73
N ALA A 29 -6.14 12.14 -11.68
CA ALA A 29 -6.54 11.36 -12.84
C ALA A 29 -7.77 11.95 -13.57
N LEU A 30 -8.43 12.96 -12.98
CA LEU A 30 -9.63 13.60 -13.51
C LEU A 30 -9.33 14.88 -14.31
N ASP A 31 -8.16 15.48 -14.15
CA ASP A 31 -7.73 16.69 -14.87
C ASP A 31 -7.87 16.57 -16.41
N PRO A 32 -7.48 15.45 -17.06
CA PRO A 32 -7.63 15.31 -18.51
C PRO A 32 -9.10 15.24 -18.94
N PHE A 33 -9.95 14.63 -18.12
CA PHE A 33 -11.38 14.46 -18.39
C PHE A 33 -12.13 15.79 -18.23
N ARG A 34 -11.87 16.55 -17.16
CA ARG A 34 -12.44 17.90 -16.96
C ARG A 34 -12.08 18.85 -18.10
N LYS A 35 -10.86 18.75 -18.63
CA LYS A 35 -10.39 19.55 -19.78
C LYS A 35 -11.07 19.16 -21.10
N SER A 36 -11.51 17.92 -21.24
CA SER A 36 -12.09 17.38 -22.48
C SER A 36 -13.62 17.33 -22.49
N GLU A 37 -14.27 17.50 -21.33
CA GLU A 37 -15.74 17.43 -21.15
C GLU A 37 -16.51 18.40 -22.06
N ASN A 38 -15.93 19.57 -22.37
CA ASN A 38 -16.53 20.59 -23.22
C ASN A 38 -16.02 20.60 -24.67
N ALA A 39 -15.19 19.64 -25.07
CA ALA A 39 -14.57 19.63 -26.39
C ALA A 39 -15.59 19.37 -27.53
N LEU A 40 -16.68 18.64 -27.25
CA LEU A 40 -17.68 18.19 -28.21
C LEU A 40 -19.11 18.44 -27.70
N GLN A 41 -19.49 19.71 -27.58
CA GLN A 41 -20.83 20.10 -27.16
C GLN A 41 -21.91 19.60 -28.14
N GLY A 42 -23.02 19.10 -27.60
CA GLY A 42 -24.12 18.53 -28.39
C GLY A 42 -23.99 17.02 -28.68
N THR A 43 -22.98 16.35 -28.13
CA THR A 43 -22.79 14.89 -28.22
C THR A 43 -22.81 14.25 -26.84
N ASP A 44 -22.96 12.92 -26.77
CA ASP A 44 -22.84 12.15 -25.52
C ASP A 44 -21.40 12.05 -24.97
N PHE A 45 -20.45 12.78 -25.57
CA PHE A 45 -19.04 12.76 -25.19
C PHE A 45 -18.82 13.20 -23.73
N GLY A 46 -19.60 14.16 -23.23
CA GLY A 46 -19.57 14.56 -21.82
C GLY A 46 -19.94 13.41 -20.87
N ALA A 47 -21.00 12.65 -21.20
CA ALA A 47 -21.42 11.48 -20.42
C ALA A 47 -20.37 10.36 -20.47
N ALA A 48 -19.74 10.14 -21.63
CA ALA A 48 -18.65 9.19 -21.79
C ALA A 48 -17.40 9.60 -20.99
N CYS A 49 -17.04 10.88 -21.00
CA CYS A 49 -15.95 11.43 -20.19
C CYS A 49 -16.22 11.27 -18.70
N ALA A 50 -17.45 11.51 -18.23
CA ALA A 50 -17.84 11.32 -16.83
C ALA A 50 -17.74 9.83 -16.40
N ALA A 51 -18.18 8.90 -17.25
CA ALA A 51 -18.06 7.47 -16.97
C ALA A 51 -16.61 6.99 -16.94
N ALA A 52 -15.78 7.47 -17.88
CA ALA A 52 -14.36 7.16 -17.93
C ALA A 52 -13.59 7.74 -16.73
N ALA A 53 -13.93 8.97 -16.33
CA ALA A 53 -13.43 9.61 -15.11
C ALA A 53 -13.73 8.79 -13.86
N ALA A 54 -14.98 8.33 -13.69
CA ALA A 54 -15.37 7.50 -12.55
C ALA A 54 -14.63 6.14 -12.54
N ALA A 55 -14.47 5.51 -13.70
CA ALA A 55 -13.73 4.26 -13.83
C ALA A 55 -12.23 4.45 -13.49
N ALA A 56 -11.62 5.54 -13.96
CA ALA A 56 -10.22 5.87 -13.66
C ALA A 56 -10.03 6.14 -12.16
N ALA A 57 -10.91 6.94 -11.54
CA ALA A 57 -10.87 7.20 -10.10
C ALA A 57 -11.02 5.90 -9.28
N GLY A 58 -11.92 5.01 -9.69
CA GLY A 58 -12.10 3.70 -9.04
C GLY A 58 -10.85 2.81 -9.15
N ALA A 59 -10.20 2.79 -10.31
CA ALA A 59 -8.98 2.01 -10.52
C ALA A 59 -7.79 2.54 -9.69
N VAL A 60 -7.61 3.86 -9.62
CA VAL A 60 -6.58 4.51 -8.81
C VAL A 60 -6.81 4.22 -7.32
N ALA A 61 -8.04 4.37 -6.84
CA ALA A 61 -8.40 4.05 -5.46
C ALA A 61 -8.16 2.58 -5.11
N ALA A 62 -8.51 1.66 -6.01
CA ALA A 62 -8.27 0.23 -5.82
C ALA A 62 -6.77 -0.12 -5.78
N LEU A 63 -5.95 0.55 -6.59
CA LEU A 63 -4.50 0.38 -6.60
C LEU A 63 -3.87 0.88 -5.30
N ALA A 64 -4.27 2.08 -4.84
CA ALA A 64 -3.83 2.64 -3.56
C ALA A 64 -4.20 1.72 -2.39
N GLY A 65 -5.46 1.25 -2.32
CA GLY A 65 -5.91 0.34 -1.26
C GLY A 65 -5.18 -1.01 -1.26
N ARG A 66 -4.78 -1.53 -2.42
CA ARG A 66 -3.94 -2.74 -2.50
C ARG A 66 -2.53 -2.49 -2.00
N ALA A 67 -1.95 -1.33 -2.31
CA ALA A 67 -0.63 -0.95 -1.81
C ALA A 67 -0.63 -0.80 -0.27
N GLU A 68 -1.66 -0.17 0.29
CA GLU A 68 -1.86 -0.08 1.75
C GLU A 68 -2.02 -1.45 2.39
N CYS A 69 -2.87 -2.32 1.83
CA CYS A 69 -3.09 -3.66 2.37
C CYS A 69 -1.80 -4.51 2.38
N VAL A 70 -0.98 -4.42 1.32
CA VAL A 70 0.34 -5.10 1.29
C VAL A 70 1.31 -4.48 2.31
N ALA A 71 1.29 -3.16 2.48
CA ALA A 71 2.10 -2.49 3.50
C ALA A 71 1.72 -2.93 4.92
N ASP A 72 0.42 -3.07 5.21
CA ASP A 72 -0.10 -3.54 6.50
C ASP A 72 0.29 -5.00 6.77
N ILE A 73 0.19 -5.88 5.77
CA ILE A 73 0.65 -7.27 5.88
C ILE A 73 2.15 -7.31 6.18
N ALA A 74 2.97 -6.54 5.44
CA ALA A 74 4.41 -6.49 5.65
C ALA A 74 4.77 -5.97 7.06
N ARG A 75 4.05 -4.96 7.56
CA ARG A 75 4.22 -4.43 8.92
C ARG A 75 3.83 -5.46 9.98
N GLY A 76 2.70 -6.15 9.81
CA GLY A 76 2.23 -7.18 10.74
C GLY A 76 3.19 -8.37 10.82
N VAL A 77 3.73 -8.80 9.69
CA VAL A 77 4.75 -9.88 9.66
C VAL A 77 6.03 -9.45 10.37
N ALA A 78 6.49 -8.21 10.17
CA ALA A 78 7.67 -7.70 10.86
C ALA A 78 7.47 -7.62 12.39
N GLN A 79 6.30 -7.17 12.86
CA GLN A 79 5.97 -7.12 14.29
C GLN A 79 5.91 -8.51 14.92
N ASN A 80 5.32 -9.49 14.22
CA ASN A 80 5.26 -10.87 14.70
C ASN A 80 6.66 -11.53 14.77
N TYR A 81 7.56 -11.19 13.83
CA TYR A 81 8.94 -11.67 13.84
C TYR A 81 9.72 -11.11 15.04
N GLU A 82 9.59 -9.80 15.34
CA GLU A 82 10.21 -9.20 16.54
C GLU A 82 9.71 -9.85 17.84
N ILE A 83 8.40 -10.11 17.98
CA ILE A 83 7.85 -10.78 19.17
C ILE A 83 8.48 -12.18 19.35
N ALA A 84 8.70 -12.91 18.26
CA ALA A 84 9.32 -14.23 18.30
C ALA A 84 10.81 -14.14 18.69
N ASP A 85 11.53 -13.14 18.20
CA ASP A 85 12.95 -12.92 18.48
C ASP A 85 13.16 -12.44 19.93
N ASP A 86 12.30 -11.56 20.45
CA ASP A 86 12.31 -11.10 21.84
C ASP A 86 12.00 -12.24 22.84
N GLU A 87 11.10 -13.16 22.48
CA GLU A 87 10.80 -14.35 23.27
C GLU A 87 11.97 -15.35 23.24
N LEU A 88 12.60 -15.54 22.08
CA LEU A 88 13.80 -16.36 21.93
C LEU A 88 14.97 -15.80 22.76
N ALA A 89 15.22 -14.49 22.67
CA ALA A 89 16.24 -13.79 23.43
C ALA A 89 16.01 -13.89 24.94
N ARG A 90 14.75 -13.73 25.40
CA ARG A 90 14.37 -13.94 26.81
C ARG A 90 14.63 -15.38 27.28
N ARG A 91 14.30 -16.37 26.46
CA ARG A 91 14.57 -17.79 26.79
C ARG A 91 16.06 -18.10 26.80
N LEU A 92 16.84 -17.51 25.89
CA LEU A 92 18.29 -17.63 25.90
C LEU A 92 18.90 -17.03 27.17
N ALA A 93 18.48 -15.81 27.53
CA ALA A 93 18.93 -15.14 28.75
C ALA A 93 18.56 -15.90 30.03
N ALA A 94 17.39 -16.57 30.05
CA ALA A 94 16.98 -17.42 31.16
C ALA A 94 17.81 -18.71 31.27
N MET A 95 18.36 -19.22 30.16
CA MET A 95 19.27 -20.37 30.15
C MET A 95 20.71 -20.01 30.53
N ASP A 96 21.13 -18.77 30.30
CA ASP A 96 22.49 -18.27 30.58
C ASP A 96 22.68 -17.82 32.05
N GLN A 97 21.63 -17.89 32.87
CA GLN A 97 21.74 -17.66 34.32
C GLN A 97 22.28 -18.92 35.03
N PRO A 98 23.42 -18.84 35.74
CA PRO A 98 23.93 -19.97 36.50
C PRO A 98 22.99 -20.31 37.67
N LYS A 99 22.80 -21.60 37.92
CA LYS A 99 22.02 -22.15 39.03
C LYS A 99 22.54 -21.72 40.40
#